data_AF-A0A4Q3C3I7-F1
#
_entry.id   AF-A0A4Q3C3I7-F1
#
_cell.length_a   1.000
_cell.length_b   1.000
_cell.length_c   1.000
_cell.angle_alpha   90.00
_cell.angle_beta   90.00
_cell.angle_gamma   90.00
#
_symmetry.space_group_name_H-M   'P 1'
#
loop_
_entity.id
_entity.type
_entity.pdbx_description
1 polymer ?
#
loop_
_entity_poly.entity_id
_entity_poly.type
_entity_poly.pdbx_seq_one_letter_code
_entity_poly.pdbx_strand_id
1 'polypeptide(L)'
;RDAVGPNVGIGVDFHGRVHKPMAKILAKELEQYRPMFIEEPVLPENNEALREIANHVAIPIATGERMFSKWDFKNLLKDGYVDIIQPDVSHAGGITECKKIISMAEAFDVAAAPHCPLGPIALAACLQVDATCHNAFIQEQSLGIHYNQGSDLLDYLVDKTVFEYKDGYVNIPDKPGLGIEINEDHVRKMAEVGHNWRNPVWRHKDGSVAEW
;
A
#
# COMPACT_ATOMS: atom_id res chain seq x y z
N ARG A 1 9.67 5.50 18.09
CA ARG A 1 8.74 5.09 19.18
C ARG A 1 8.67 6.15 20.29
N ASP A 2 9.80 6.58 20.85
CA ASP A 2 9.84 7.50 22.01
C ASP A 2 9.06 8.82 21.83
N ALA A 3 9.09 9.40 20.63
CA ALA A 3 8.40 10.67 20.35
C ALA A 3 6.86 10.58 20.35
N VAL A 4 6.29 9.41 20.04
CA VAL A 4 4.85 9.24 19.79
C VAL A 4 4.16 8.33 20.81
N GLY A 5 4.93 7.70 21.70
CA GLY A 5 4.40 6.75 22.69
C GLY A 5 3.87 5.46 22.05
N PRO A 6 3.21 4.57 22.81
CA PRO A 6 2.79 3.24 22.34
C PRO A 6 1.48 3.22 21.54
N ASN A 7 0.70 4.29 21.56
CA ASN A 7 -0.66 4.31 21.00
C ASN A 7 -0.70 4.68 19.50
N VAL A 8 0.42 5.12 18.93
CA VAL A 8 0.53 5.37 17.50
C VAL A 8 1.01 4.10 16.80
N GLY A 9 0.21 3.60 15.85
CA GLY A 9 0.61 2.51 14.96
C GLY A 9 1.75 2.95 14.04
N ILE A 10 2.77 2.11 13.89
CA ILE A 10 3.94 2.40 13.05
C ILE A 10 4.15 1.21 12.12
N GLY A 11 3.86 1.37 10.83
CA GLY A 11 4.32 0.46 9.79
C GLY A 11 5.78 0.77 9.43
N VAL A 12 6.53 -0.26 9.04
CA VAL A 12 7.91 -0.09 8.54
C VAL A 12 8.04 -0.81 7.20
N ASP A 13 8.15 -0.03 6.14
CA ASP A 13 8.31 -0.54 4.77
C ASP A 13 9.79 -0.62 4.38
N PHE A 14 10.21 -1.80 3.90
CA PHE A 14 11.57 -2.06 3.42
C PHE A 14 11.69 -1.96 1.91
N HIS A 15 10.58 -1.94 1.17
CA HIS A 15 10.51 -1.94 -0.29
C HIS A 15 11.34 -3.07 -0.94
N GLY A 16 11.43 -4.24 -0.29
CA GLY A 16 12.25 -5.36 -0.76
C GLY A 16 13.77 -5.11 -0.72
N ARG A 17 14.24 -4.02 -0.09
CA ARG A 17 15.65 -3.59 -0.13
C ARG A 17 16.54 -4.24 0.94
N VAL A 18 16.08 -5.32 1.55
CA VAL A 18 16.85 -6.07 2.54
C VAL A 18 17.09 -7.48 2.03
N HIS A 19 18.35 -7.88 1.96
CA HIS A 19 18.67 -9.26 1.59
C HIS A 19 18.15 -10.22 2.67
N LYS A 20 17.59 -11.36 2.21
CA LYS A 20 17.01 -12.41 3.07
C LYS A 20 17.80 -12.71 4.36
N PRO A 21 19.14 -12.88 4.33
CA PRO A 21 19.89 -13.19 5.56
C PRO A 21 19.77 -12.11 6.65
N MET A 22 19.62 -10.85 6.25
CA MET A 22 19.52 -9.70 7.16
C MET A 22 18.09 -9.37 7.54
N ALA A 23 17.10 -9.73 6.73
CA ALA A 23 15.69 -9.42 6.98
C ALA A 23 15.22 -9.90 8.37
N LYS A 24 15.56 -11.15 8.74
CA LYS A 24 15.23 -11.70 10.07
C LYS A 24 15.93 -10.99 11.23
N ILE A 25 17.18 -10.54 11.03
CA ILE A 25 17.93 -9.81 12.05
C ILE A 25 17.26 -8.46 12.28
N LEU A 26 16.96 -7.76 11.19
CA LEU A 26 16.33 -6.46 11.24
C LEU A 26 14.91 -6.52 11.84
N ALA A 27 14.11 -7.51 11.43
CA ALA A 27 12.81 -7.75 12.04
C ALA A 27 12.95 -8.01 13.55
N LYS A 28 13.94 -8.79 13.99
CA LYS A 28 14.16 -9.08 15.41
C LYS A 28 14.52 -7.83 16.20
N GLU A 29 15.38 -6.98 15.66
CA GLU A 29 15.75 -5.71 16.26
C GLU A 29 14.57 -4.72 16.35
N LEU A 30 13.62 -4.81 15.41
CA LEU A 30 12.44 -3.95 15.41
C LEU A 30 11.34 -4.39 16.39
N GLU A 31 11.35 -5.64 16.83
CA GLU A 31 10.28 -6.24 17.66
C GLU A 31 10.06 -5.46 18.97
N GLN A 32 11.13 -4.95 19.57
CA GLN A 32 11.08 -4.13 20.78
C GLN A 32 10.23 -2.85 20.63
N TYR A 33 10.08 -2.34 19.41
CA TYR A 33 9.33 -1.12 19.12
C TYR A 33 7.84 -1.38 18.82
N ARG A 34 7.45 -2.65 18.70
CA ARG A 34 6.08 -3.11 18.39
C ARG A 34 5.51 -2.37 17.17
N PRO A 35 6.13 -2.50 15.99
CA PRO A 35 5.54 -1.98 14.76
C PRO A 35 4.19 -2.68 14.50
N MET A 36 3.29 -1.95 13.85
CA MET A 36 1.99 -2.45 13.42
C MET A 36 2.15 -3.55 12.37
N PHE A 37 3.12 -3.38 11.47
CA PHE A 37 3.58 -4.39 10.53
C PHE A 37 4.97 -4.05 10.01
N ILE A 38 5.64 -5.04 9.43
CA ILE A 38 6.77 -4.85 8.50
C ILE A 38 6.29 -5.16 7.08
N GLU A 39 6.57 -4.27 6.15
CA GLU A 39 6.10 -4.33 4.76
C GLU A 39 7.25 -4.65 3.80
N GLU A 40 6.99 -5.56 2.86
CA GLU A 40 7.94 -5.98 1.81
C GLU A 40 9.36 -6.24 2.36
N PRO A 41 9.53 -7.09 3.41
CA PRO A 41 10.85 -7.30 4.03
C PRO A 41 11.87 -7.91 3.06
N VAL A 42 11.38 -8.58 2.01
CA VAL A 42 12.11 -9.08 0.85
C VAL A 42 11.25 -8.86 -0.39
N LEU A 43 11.86 -8.97 -1.57
CA LEU A 43 11.14 -8.91 -2.85
C LEU A 43 10.09 -10.04 -2.98
N PRO A 44 8.99 -9.81 -3.71
CA PRO A 44 7.87 -10.76 -3.85
C PRO A 44 8.28 -12.08 -4.52
N GLU A 45 9.33 -12.09 -5.36
CA GLU A 45 9.89 -13.31 -5.94
C GLU A 45 10.49 -14.25 -4.88
N ASN A 46 10.70 -13.78 -3.65
CA ASN A 46 11.27 -14.54 -2.54
C ASN A 46 10.27 -14.71 -1.39
N ASN A 47 8.95 -14.72 -1.65
CA ASN A 47 7.93 -14.84 -0.61
C ASN A 47 8.04 -16.12 0.23
N GLU A 48 8.68 -17.17 -0.26
CA GLU A 48 8.99 -18.36 0.53
C GLU A 48 9.89 -18.05 1.75
N ALA A 49 10.65 -16.95 1.69
CA ALA A 49 11.47 -16.48 2.79
C ALA A 49 10.66 -15.86 3.94
N LEU A 50 9.41 -15.43 3.69
CA LEU A 50 8.55 -14.87 4.74
C LEU A 50 8.32 -15.89 5.86
N ARG A 51 8.25 -17.18 5.52
CA ARG A 51 8.23 -18.28 6.49
C ARG A 51 9.35 -18.20 7.50
N GLU A 52 10.57 -17.97 7.05
CA GLU A 52 11.72 -17.89 7.95
C GLU A 52 11.57 -16.67 8.86
N ILE A 53 11.13 -15.52 8.34
CA ILE A 53 10.99 -14.29 9.12
C ILE A 53 9.89 -14.43 10.17
N ALA A 54 8.69 -14.87 9.76
CA ALA A 54 7.51 -15.06 10.64
C ALA A 54 7.79 -16.02 11.81
N ASN A 55 8.66 -17.02 11.61
CA ASN A 55 9.01 -17.96 12.68
C ASN A 55 9.98 -17.38 13.75
N HIS A 56 10.57 -16.20 13.53
CA HIS A 56 11.56 -15.60 14.45
C HIS A 56 11.03 -14.39 15.22
N VAL A 57 9.93 -13.78 14.77
CA VAL A 57 9.35 -12.56 15.33
C VAL A 57 7.83 -12.63 15.37
N ALA A 58 7.22 -11.90 16.31
CA ALA A 58 5.77 -11.76 16.40
C ALA A 58 5.21 -10.54 15.65
N ILE A 59 6.05 -9.86 14.84
CA ILE A 59 5.63 -8.68 14.08
C ILE A 59 4.80 -9.13 12.88
N PRO A 60 3.61 -8.54 12.64
CA PRO A 60 2.84 -8.82 11.44
C PRO A 60 3.60 -8.51 10.15
N ILE A 61 3.51 -9.39 9.16
CA ILE A 61 4.12 -9.22 7.85
C ILE A 61 3.05 -8.76 6.85
N ALA A 62 3.36 -7.67 6.15
CA ALA A 62 2.56 -7.12 5.06
C ALA A 62 3.30 -7.24 3.72
N THR A 63 2.57 -7.57 2.65
CA THR A 63 3.06 -7.57 1.26
C THR A 63 1.89 -7.57 0.29
N GLY A 64 2.15 -7.23 -0.97
CA GLY A 64 1.18 -7.43 -2.05
C GLY A 64 1.15 -6.33 -3.10
N GLU A 65 1.84 -5.20 -2.88
CA GLU A 65 1.86 -4.05 -3.80
C GLU A 65 2.34 -4.46 -5.21
N ARG A 66 3.19 -5.48 -5.29
CA ARG A 66 3.81 -6.01 -6.51
C ARG A 66 3.13 -7.27 -7.06
N MET A 67 1.94 -7.61 -6.56
CA MET A 67 1.14 -8.73 -7.05
C MET A 67 -0.02 -8.24 -7.90
N PHE A 68 -0.21 -8.83 -9.08
CA PHE A 68 -1.10 -8.28 -10.11
C PHE A 68 -2.39 -9.06 -10.29
N SER A 69 -2.50 -10.24 -9.67
CA SER A 69 -3.63 -11.12 -9.92
C SER A 69 -4.01 -11.93 -8.68
N LYS A 70 -5.28 -12.33 -8.59
CA LYS A 70 -5.72 -13.23 -7.50
C LYS A 70 -4.99 -14.57 -7.46
N TRP A 71 -4.34 -14.98 -8.55
CA TRP A 71 -3.56 -16.21 -8.56
C TRP A 71 -2.23 -16.06 -7.82
N ASP A 72 -1.64 -14.87 -7.82
CA ASP A 72 -0.44 -14.55 -7.03
C ASP A 72 -0.80 -14.55 -5.54
N PHE A 73 -1.85 -13.80 -5.18
CA PHE A 73 -2.38 -13.77 -3.81
C PHE A 73 -2.82 -15.15 -3.31
N LYS A 74 -3.43 -15.99 -4.16
CA LYS A 74 -3.81 -17.36 -3.78
C LYS A 74 -2.61 -18.17 -3.32
N ASN A 75 -1.45 -18.04 -3.97
CA ASN A 75 -0.26 -18.78 -3.56
C ASN A 75 0.27 -18.23 -2.23
N LEU A 76 0.38 -16.91 -2.09
CA LEU A 76 0.79 -16.25 -0.85
C LEU A 76 -0.08 -16.66 0.35
N LEU A 77 -1.41 -16.60 0.20
CA LEU A 77 -2.36 -16.97 1.27
C LEU A 77 -2.25 -18.45 1.66
N LYS A 78 -2.01 -19.34 0.68
CA LYS A 78 -1.81 -20.77 0.93
C LYS A 78 -0.53 -21.07 1.70
N ASP A 79 0.51 -20.25 1.53
CA ASP A 79 1.76 -20.44 2.25
C ASP A 79 1.60 -20.12 3.74
N GLY A 80 0.72 -19.16 4.08
CA GLY A 80 0.25 -18.94 5.46
C GLY A 80 1.21 -18.15 6.35
N TYR A 81 2.08 -17.32 5.77
CA TYR A 81 3.06 -16.50 6.49
C TYR A 81 2.86 -14.98 6.32
N VAL A 82 1.81 -14.57 5.62
CA VAL A 82 1.41 -13.16 5.52
C VAL A 82 0.27 -12.91 6.49
N ASP A 83 0.31 -11.77 7.18
CA ASP A 83 -0.75 -11.36 8.10
C ASP A 83 -1.65 -10.28 7.47
N ILE A 84 -1.09 -9.47 6.56
CA ILE A 84 -1.77 -8.37 5.88
C ILE A 84 -1.46 -8.40 4.38
N ILE A 85 -2.48 -8.44 3.53
CA ILE A 85 -2.32 -8.26 2.08
C ILE A 85 -2.55 -6.81 1.66
N GLN A 86 -1.78 -6.36 0.67
CA GLN A 86 -1.81 -4.97 0.20
C GLN A 86 -2.03 -4.86 -1.32
N PRO A 87 -3.17 -5.36 -1.86
CA PRO A 87 -3.44 -5.23 -3.29
C PRO A 87 -3.61 -3.76 -3.68
N ASP A 88 -3.00 -3.36 -4.80
CA ASP A 88 -3.21 -2.04 -5.40
C ASP A 88 -4.33 -2.12 -6.44
N VAL A 89 -5.37 -1.30 -6.28
CA VAL A 89 -6.51 -1.25 -7.21
C VAL A 89 -6.12 -0.84 -8.64
N SER A 90 -5.04 -0.08 -8.80
CA SER A 90 -4.51 0.40 -10.07
C SER A 90 -3.52 -0.56 -10.72
N HIS A 91 -3.09 -1.62 -10.02
CA HIS A 91 -2.24 -2.68 -10.57
C HIS A 91 -2.96 -4.03 -10.68
N ALA A 92 -3.67 -4.44 -9.64
CA ALA A 92 -4.28 -5.76 -9.51
C ALA A 92 -5.71 -5.82 -10.10
N GLY A 93 -5.91 -5.26 -11.29
CA GLY A 93 -7.13 -5.44 -12.08
C GLY A 93 -8.38 -4.69 -11.61
N GLY A 94 -8.22 -3.60 -10.85
CA GLY A 94 -9.33 -2.72 -10.47
C GLY A 94 -10.21 -3.24 -9.33
N ILE A 95 -11.29 -2.50 -9.06
CA ILE A 95 -12.26 -2.76 -7.98
C ILE A 95 -12.76 -4.20 -8.01
N THR A 96 -13.10 -4.71 -9.19
CA THR A 96 -13.67 -6.06 -9.36
C THR A 96 -12.72 -7.15 -8.89
N GLU A 97 -11.44 -7.05 -9.23
CA GLU A 97 -10.46 -8.09 -8.92
C GLU A 97 -9.92 -7.91 -7.49
N CYS A 98 -9.66 -6.68 -7.05
CA CYS A 98 -9.24 -6.39 -5.67
C CYS A 98 -10.29 -6.82 -4.64
N LYS A 99 -11.58 -6.59 -4.89
CA LYS A 99 -12.64 -7.12 -4.03
C LYS A 99 -12.58 -8.64 -3.90
N LYS A 100 -12.34 -9.37 -5.01
CA LYS A 100 -12.21 -10.83 -4.97
C LYS A 100 -10.97 -11.27 -4.20
N ILE A 101 -9.86 -10.55 -4.35
CA ILE A 101 -8.60 -10.81 -3.64
C ILE A 101 -8.82 -10.65 -2.13
N ILE A 102 -9.39 -9.53 -1.71
CA ILE A 102 -9.59 -9.21 -0.30
C ILE A 102 -10.62 -10.14 0.35
N SER A 103 -11.76 -10.41 -0.32
CA SER A 103 -12.72 -11.41 0.16
C SER A 103 -12.16 -12.84 0.18
N MET A 104 -11.19 -13.17 -0.67
CA MET A 104 -10.49 -14.46 -0.58
C MET A 104 -9.61 -14.52 0.67
N ALA A 105 -8.90 -13.45 1.01
CA ALA A 105 -8.04 -13.37 2.19
C ALA A 105 -8.81 -13.50 3.52
N GLU A 106 -10.07 -13.06 3.55
CA GLU A 106 -10.96 -13.22 4.72
C GLU A 106 -11.07 -14.70 5.15
N ALA A 107 -11.12 -15.64 4.20
CA ALA A 107 -11.20 -17.07 4.49
C ALA A 107 -9.90 -17.68 5.07
N PHE A 108 -8.79 -16.92 5.04
CA PHE A 108 -7.49 -17.31 5.60
C PHE A 108 -7.18 -16.58 6.91
N ASP A 109 -8.12 -15.79 7.46
CA ASP A 109 -7.91 -14.92 8.63
C ASP A 109 -6.80 -13.88 8.40
N VAL A 110 -6.71 -13.36 7.17
CA VAL A 110 -5.71 -12.37 6.73
C VAL A 110 -6.38 -11.02 6.52
N ALA A 111 -5.80 -9.98 7.13
CA ALA A 111 -6.29 -8.61 7.02
C ALA A 111 -5.88 -7.99 5.68
N ALA A 112 -6.53 -6.88 5.30
CA ALA A 112 -6.23 -6.13 4.10
C ALA A 112 -5.96 -4.66 4.41
N ALA A 113 -4.94 -4.11 3.73
CA ALA A 113 -4.60 -2.71 3.73
C ALA A 113 -4.24 -2.29 2.30
N PRO A 114 -5.22 -1.92 1.44
CA PRO A 114 -4.95 -1.69 0.03
C PRO A 114 -3.89 -0.60 -0.18
N HIS A 115 -2.89 -0.94 -1.00
CA HIS A 115 -1.81 -0.03 -1.36
C HIS A 115 -2.37 1.11 -2.22
N CYS A 116 -2.12 2.35 -1.83
CA CYS A 116 -2.64 3.52 -2.54
C CYS A 116 -1.77 4.78 -2.38
N PRO A 117 -0.53 4.78 -2.91
CA PRO A 117 0.31 5.97 -2.96
C PRO A 117 -0.09 6.94 -4.09
N LEU A 118 -1.21 6.67 -4.77
CA LEU A 118 -1.60 7.22 -6.07
C LEU A 118 -2.58 8.42 -5.94
N GLY A 119 -3.17 8.80 -7.08
CA GLY A 119 -4.10 9.92 -7.21
C GLY A 119 -5.50 9.69 -6.62
N PRO A 120 -6.36 10.73 -6.62
CA PRO A 120 -7.66 10.70 -5.93
C PRO A 120 -8.65 9.69 -6.54
N ILE A 121 -8.49 9.33 -7.82
CA ILE A 121 -9.31 8.28 -8.47
C ILE A 121 -9.02 6.91 -7.87
N ALA A 122 -7.74 6.60 -7.65
CA ALA A 122 -7.32 5.34 -7.04
C ALA A 122 -7.77 5.28 -5.57
N LEU A 123 -7.60 6.38 -4.82
CA LEU A 123 -8.08 6.46 -3.44
C LEU A 123 -9.58 6.25 -3.34
N ALA A 124 -10.38 6.91 -4.18
CA ALA A 124 -11.83 6.68 -4.21
C ALA A 124 -12.17 5.22 -4.50
N ALA A 125 -11.48 4.59 -5.46
CA ALA A 125 -11.69 3.19 -5.79
C ALA A 125 -11.32 2.23 -4.64
N CYS A 126 -10.21 2.49 -3.92
CA CYS A 126 -9.85 1.74 -2.72
C CYS A 126 -10.92 1.85 -1.64
N LEU A 127 -11.38 3.08 -1.32
CA LEU A 127 -12.42 3.28 -0.31
C LEU A 127 -13.73 2.55 -0.64
N GLN A 128 -14.12 2.47 -1.92
CA GLN A 128 -15.29 1.68 -2.33
C GLN A 128 -15.07 0.17 -2.15
N VAL A 129 -13.84 -0.32 -2.30
CA VAL A 129 -13.50 -1.72 -1.98
C VAL A 129 -13.55 -1.94 -0.47
N ASP A 130 -12.88 -1.10 0.31
CA ASP A 130 -12.82 -1.14 1.79
C ASP A 130 -14.22 -1.19 2.40
N ALA A 131 -15.12 -0.33 1.92
CA ALA A 131 -16.50 -0.25 2.39
C ALA A 131 -17.29 -1.57 2.24
N THR A 132 -16.81 -2.49 1.41
CA THR A 132 -17.46 -3.78 1.14
C THR A 132 -16.68 -5.00 1.60
N CYS A 133 -15.52 -4.81 2.22
CA CYS A 133 -14.60 -5.87 2.62
C CYS A 133 -14.36 -5.81 4.14
N HIS A 134 -14.91 -6.78 4.88
CA HIS A 134 -14.88 -6.76 6.35
C HIS A 134 -13.47 -6.80 6.94
N ASN A 135 -12.54 -7.47 6.26
CA ASN A 135 -11.14 -7.61 6.67
C ASN A 135 -10.24 -6.44 6.24
N ALA A 136 -10.77 -5.40 5.60
CA ALA A 136 -10.04 -4.15 5.38
C ALA A 136 -9.98 -3.33 6.69
N PHE A 137 -8.78 -3.03 7.18
CA PHE A 137 -8.62 -2.41 8.51
C PHE A 137 -7.95 -1.03 8.50
N ILE A 138 -7.19 -0.70 7.46
CA ILE A 138 -6.53 0.59 7.29
C ILE A 138 -6.34 0.88 5.79
N GLN A 139 -6.44 2.15 5.40
CA GLN A 139 -6.24 2.59 4.01
C GLN A 139 -5.06 3.56 3.93
N GLU A 140 -4.09 3.24 3.09
CA GLU A 140 -2.98 4.15 2.75
C GLU A 140 -3.49 5.34 1.93
N GLN A 141 -2.88 6.51 2.13
CA GLN A 141 -3.17 7.72 1.37
C GLN A 141 -1.95 8.65 1.38
N SER A 142 -1.74 9.42 0.31
CA SER A 142 -0.56 10.29 0.12
C SER A 142 -0.85 11.80 0.16
N LEU A 143 -2.04 12.22 0.63
CA LEU A 143 -2.43 13.62 0.76
C LEU A 143 -1.48 14.37 1.70
N GLY A 144 -1.10 15.58 1.29
CA GLY A 144 -0.16 16.41 2.05
C GLY A 144 1.28 15.91 2.03
N ILE A 145 1.58 14.77 1.38
CA ILE A 145 2.95 14.34 1.14
C ILE A 145 3.41 14.98 -0.18
N HIS A 146 4.42 15.86 -0.10
CA HIS A 146 4.93 16.63 -1.24
C HIS A 146 5.74 15.75 -2.23
N TYR A 147 5.11 14.75 -2.84
CA TYR A 147 5.71 14.02 -3.98
C TYR A 147 5.74 14.88 -5.25
N ASN A 148 4.79 15.81 -5.39
CA ASN A 148 4.66 16.70 -6.54
C ASN A 148 4.99 18.15 -6.13
N GLN A 149 6.03 18.73 -6.74
CA GLN A 149 6.27 20.17 -6.60
C GLN A 149 5.25 20.94 -7.45
N GLY A 150 4.36 21.70 -6.79
CA GLY A 150 3.50 22.68 -7.45
C GLY A 150 2.06 22.25 -7.80
N SER A 151 1.65 21.02 -7.46
CA SER A 151 0.24 20.59 -7.51
C SER A 151 -0.03 19.55 -6.44
N ASP A 152 -1.12 19.74 -5.68
CA ASP A 152 -1.61 18.79 -4.69
C ASP A 152 -2.51 17.75 -5.37
N LEU A 153 -2.55 16.54 -4.84
CA LEU A 153 -3.34 15.41 -5.34
C LEU A 153 -4.83 15.78 -5.54
N LEU A 154 -5.32 16.69 -4.69
CA LEU A 154 -6.71 17.18 -4.69
C LEU A 154 -6.97 18.27 -5.74
N ASP A 155 -5.96 18.85 -6.40
CA ASP A 155 -6.17 19.86 -7.45
C ASP A 155 -6.92 19.31 -8.67
N TYR A 156 -6.88 17.99 -8.86
CA TYR A 156 -7.61 17.28 -9.90
C TYR A 156 -9.09 17.04 -9.58
N LEU A 157 -9.58 17.46 -8.41
CA LEU A 157 -10.98 17.35 -8.00
C LEU A 157 -11.70 18.69 -8.09
N VAL A 158 -12.98 18.67 -8.45
CA VAL A 158 -13.86 19.84 -8.35
C VAL A 158 -14.14 20.17 -6.88
N ASP A 159 -14.44 19.15 -6.08
CA ASP A 159 -14.72 19.25 -4.66
C ASP A 159 -13.62 18.52 -3.86
N LYS A 160 -12.73 19.29 -3.24
CA LYS A 160 -11.60 18.77 -2.45
C LYS A 160 -12.05 18.24 -1.08
N THR A 161 -13.22 18.64 -0.59
CA THR A 161 -13.70 18.28 0.75
C THR A 161 -14.14 16.82 0.85
N VAL A 162 -14.30 16.14 -0.29
CA VAL A 162 -14.62 14.71 -0.36
C VAL A 162 -13.59 13.81 0.35
N PHE A 163 -12.35 14.29 0.50
CA PHE A 163 -11.28 13.62 1.24
C PHE A 163 -10.84 14.42 2.48
N GLU A 164 -11.77 15.09 3.17
CA GLU A 164 -11.48 15.74 4.44
C GLU A 164 -11.29 14.69 5.55
N TYR A 165 -10.13 14.72 6.20
CA TYR A 165 -9.81 13.82 7.30
C TYR A 165 -10.20 14.42 8.65
N LYS A 166 -10.83 13.60 9.48
CA LYS A 166 -11.14 13.91 10.87
C LYS A 166 -10.65 12.78 11.77
N ASP A 167 -9.76 13.12 12.70
CA ASP A 167 -9.19 12.19 13.67
C ASP A 167 -8.55 10.94 13.04
N GLY A 168 -7.96 11.08 11.85
CA GLY A 168 -7.32 9.99 11.10
C GLY A 168 -8.27 9.19 10.21
N TYR A 169 -9.56 9.54 10.14
CA TYR A 169 -10.57 8.88 9.32
C TYR A 169 -11.04 9.78 8.19
N VAL A 170 -11.40 9.16 7.07
CA VAL A 170 -12.08 9.80 5.93
C VAL A 170 -13.41 9.10 5.69
N ASN A 171 -14.42 9.84 5.27
CA ASN A 171 -15.70 9.25 4.90
C ASN A 171 -15.58 8.53 3.55
N ILE A 172 -16.34 7.45 3.39
CA ILE A 172 -16.52 6.82 2.07
C ILE A 172 -17.33 7.80 1.19
N PRO A 173 -16.84 8.17 -0.01
CA PRO A 173 -17.59 9.04 -0.91
C PRO A 173 -18.94 8.41 -1.30
N ASP A 174 -20.02 9.19 -1.23
CA ASP A 174 -21.40 8.71 -1.35
C ASP A 174 -22.16 9.17 -2.61
N LYS A 175 -21.55 10.08 -3.39
CA LYS A 175 -22.08 10.51 -4.70
C LYS A 175 -22.01 9.34 -5.72
N PRO A 176 -22.78 9.38 -6.83
CA PRO A 176 -22.75 8.34 -7.85
C PRO A 176 -21.34 8.03 -8.41
N GLY A 177 -21.12 6.79 -8.84
CA GLY A 177 -19.84 6.35 -9.38
C GLY A 177 -18.81 6.13 -8.27
N LEU A 178 -17.61 6.71 -8.42
CA LEU A 178 -16.58 6.69 -7.39
C LEU A 178 -16.82 7.72 -6.27
N GLY A 179 -17.90 8.50 -6.36
CA GLY A 179 -18.24 9.54 -5.39
C GLY A 179 -17.41 10.82 -5.49
N ILE A 180 -16.60 10.95 -6.55
CA ILE A 180 -15.75 12.12 -6.83
C ILE A 180 -16.09 12.73 -8.19
N GLU A 181 -15.77 14.01 -8.36
CA GLU A 181 -15.89 14.74 -9.63
C GLU A 181 -14.52 15.31 -10.02
N ILE A 182 -14.08 15.01 -11.24
CA ILE A 182 -12.77 15.41 -11.75
C ILE A 182 -12.83 16.80 -12.36
N ASN A 183 -11.85 17.64 -12.01
CA ASN A 183 -11.62 18.92 -12.66
C ASN A 183 -10.93 18.69 -14.02
N GLU A 184 -11.71 18.36 -15.05
CA GLU A 184 -11.16 18.01 -16.36
C GLU A 184 -10.39 19.16 -17.02
N ASP A 185 -10.78 20.41 -16.78
CA ASP A 185 -10.07 21.59 -17.31
C ASP A 185 -8.64 21.67 -16.73
N HIS A 186 -8.50 21.39 -15.43
CA HIS A 186 -7.20 21.29 -14.79
C HIS A 186 -6.39 20.11 -15.35
N VAL A 187 -7.02 18.94 -15.52
CA VAL A 187 -6.37 17.77 -16.15
C VAL A 187 -5.82 18.11 -17.54
N ARG A 188 -6.64 18.72 -18.42
CA ARG A 188 -6.23 19.12 -19.78
C ARG A 188 -5.07 20.11 -19.74
N LYS A 189 -5.15 21.13 -18.88
CA LYS A 189 -4.07 22.11 -18.69
C LYS A 189 -2.76 21.46 -18.25
N MET A 190 -2.81 20.55 -17.27
CA MET A 190 -1.61 19.86 -16.78
C MET A 190 -1.07 18.85 -17.80
N ALA A 191 -1.93 18.27 -18.65
CA ALA A 191 -1.51 17.41 -19.75
C ALA A 191 -0.69 18.15 -20.82
N GLU A 192 -0.91 19.47 -21.02
CA GLU A 192 -0.10 20.30 -21.93
C GLU A 192 1.35 20.46 -21.46
N VAL A 193 1.59 20.45 -20.15
CA VAL A 193 2.94 20.44 -19.57
C VAL A 193 3.67 19.13 -19.92
N GLY A 194 2.90 18.05 -20.06
CA GLY A 194 3.39 16.70 -20.29
C GLY A 194 4.04 16.08 -19.05
N HIS A 195 4.29 14.76 -19.11
CA HIS A 195 5.09 14.05 -18.13
C HIS A 195 5.95 13.01 -18.85
N ASN A 196 7.25 12.97 -18.53
CA ASN A 196 8.16 11.88 -18.93
C ASN A 196 8.84 11.36 -17.67
N TRP A 197 8.00 11.00 -16.70
CA TRP A 197 8.48 10.45 -15.44
C TRP A 197 8.94 9.01 -15.67
N ARG A 198 10.10 8.68 -15.14
CA ARG A 198 10.66 7.33 -15.12
C ARG A 198 11.25 7.10 -13.75
N ASN A 199 11.16 5.87 -13.28
CA ASN A 199 11.80 5.44 -12.06
C ASN A 199 13.31 5.71 -12.17
N PRO A 200 13.93 6.35 -11.16
CA PRO A 200 15.38 6.50 -11.15
C PRO A 200 16.03 5.11 -11.11
N VAL A 201 17.08 4.91 -11.92
CA VAL A 201 17.87 3.67 -11.91
C VAL A 201 18.90 3.77 -10.80
N TRP A 202 18.68 3.04 -9.71
CA TRP A 202 19.61 2.98 -8.59
C TRP A 202 20.70 1.94 -8.82
N ARG A 203 21.88 2.22 -8.25
CA ARG A 203 23.03 1.32 -8.30
C ARG A 203 23.65 1.18 -6.92
N HIS A 204 24.14 -0.02 -6.63
CA HIS A 204 24.96 -0.28 -5.45
C HIS A 204 26.34 0.40 -5.58
N LYS A 205 27.10 0.41 -4.48
CA LYS A 205 28.44 1.02 -4.44
C LYS A 205 29.42 0.40 -5.44
N ASP A 206 29.22 -0.86 -5.82
CA ASP A 206 30.03 -1.57 -6.81
C ASP A 206 29.58 -1.34 -8.27
N GLY A 207 28.52 -0.55 -8.48
CA GLY A 207 27.97 -0.22 -9.79
C GLY A 207 26.91 -1.19 -10.32
N SER A 208 26.64 -2.30 -9.62
CA SER A 208 25.54 -3.21 -9.97
C SER A 208 24.17 -2.52 -9.81
N VAL A 209 23.18 -2.94 -10.61
CA VAL A 209 21.82 -2.37 -10.55
C VAL A 209 21.17 -2.80 -9.24
N ALA A 210 20.55 -1.85 -8.54
CA ALA A 210 19.71 -2.13 -7.39
C ALA A 210 18.25 -2.27 -7.87
N GLU A 211 17.55 -3.26 -7.34
CA GLU A 211 16.13 -3.45 -7.61
C GLU A 211 15.35 -2.19 -7.21
N TRP A 212 14.33 -1.85 -8.01
CA TRP A 212 13.51 -0.67 -7.77
C TRP A 212 12.67 -0.83 -6.50
#